data_AF-A0A962SDD1-F1
#
_entry.id   AF-A0A962SDD1-F1
#
_cell.length_a   1.000
_cell.length_b   1.000
_cell.length_c   1.000
_cell.angle_alpha   90.00
_cell.angle_beta   90.00
_cell.angle_gamma   90.00
#
_symmetry.space_group_name_H-M   'P 1'
#
loop_
_entity.id
_entity.type
_entity.pdbx_description
1 polymer ?
#
loop_
_entity_poly.entity_id
_entity_poly.type
_entity_poly.pdbx_seq_one_letter_code
_entity_poly.pdbx_strand_id
1 'polypeptide(L)'
;MTPKKTACHIAVVSALLLAASDGMSQTTHPSGSQPELNYEGAPTTIDPSTTKDLVTGEGPEMTKDEFERSKQIFFERCAGCHGVLRKGATGKPLTPDLTRVRGTDYLKAFINYGSTAGMPNWGTSGELTAEEVDMMARYLQHEPPQPPEYGLAEMKASWKVLVPPEQRPDKQMNNINLQNVFSVTLRDSGEVAIIDGDTKEIVNIVKTGYAVHISRLSASGRYLFVIGRDAKINMIDLWMEVPDNVAEIKVGMEARSVETSKYKGWEDKYAIAGTYWPPQYVIMDGE
;
A
#
# COMPACT_ATOMS: atom_id res chain seq x y z
N MET A 1 54.86 -26.25 -59.03
CA MET A 1 55.82 -25.46 -58.22
C MET A 1 55.18 -25.19 -56.86
N THR A 2 55.99 -25.13 -55.80
CA THR A 2 55.65 -24.72 -54.41
C THR A 2 55.21 -23.23 -54.36
N PRO A 3 54.71 -22.67 -53.23
CA PRO A 3 54.64 -23.18 -51.85
C PRO A 3 53.18 -23.22 -51.31
N LYS A 4 52.82 -23.43 -50.03
CA LYS A 4 53.53 -23.66 -48.74
C LYS A 4 52.63 -24.51 -47.81
N LYS A 5 53.16 -24.97 -46.67
CA LYS A 5 52.42 -25.32 -45.43
C LYS A 5 53.18 -24.69 -44.25
N THR A 6 52.49 -24.27 -43.20
CA THR A 6 53.13 -23.82 -41.95
C THR A 6 52.34 -24.38 -40.78
N ALA A 7 52.96 -25.32 -40.05
CA ALA A 7 52.57 -25.67 -38.70
C ALA A 7 53.57 -25.00 -37.75
N CYS A 8 53.11 -24.56 -36.59
CA CYS A 8 53.99 -24.23 -35.48
C CYS A 8 53.28 -24.56 -34.16
N HIS A 9 53.85 -25.49 -33.40
CA HIS A 9 53.51 -25.66 -31.99
C HIS A 9 54.14 -24.52 -31.18
N ILE A 10 53.49 -24.14 -30.08
CA ILE A 10 54.12 -23.95 -28.77
C ILE A 10 53.02 -24.16 -27.73
N ALA A 11 53.32 -24.91 -26.68
CA ALA A 11 52.42 -25.14 -25.55
C ALA A 11 53.23 -25.25 -24.26
N VAL A 12 52.69 -24.67 -23.17
CA VAL A 12 53.15 -24.79 -21.75
C VAL A 12 54.56 -24.15 -21.53
N VAL A 13 54.95 -23.53 -20.41
CA VAL A 13 54.55 -23.69 -18.99
C VAL A 13 54.59 -22.37 -18.18
N SER A 14 53.65 -22.26 -17.24
CA SER A 14 53.50 -21.46 -16.01
C SER A 14 54.50 -20.37 -15.57
N ALA A 15 53.95 -19.29 -15.01
CA ALA A 15 54.46 -18.67 -13.78
C ALA A 15 53.29 -18.05 -12.96
N LEU A 16 53.32 -18.23 -11.63
CA LEU A 16 52.41 -17.56 -10.68
C LEU A 16 52.80 -16.08 -10.55
N LEU A 17 51.80 -15.21 -10.33
CA LEU A 17 51.96 -13.93 -9.65
C LEU A 17 50.80 -13.74 -8.67
N LEU A 18 51.09 -13.78 -7.37
CA LEU A 18 50.15 -13.33 -6.36
C LEU A 18 50.11 -11.80 -6.35
N ALA A 19 48.90 -11.24 -6.35
CA ALA A 19 48.64 -9.90 -5.85
C ALA A 19 47.46 -10.00 -4.87
N ALA A 20 47.66 -9.57 -3.63
CA ALA A 20 46.64 -9.62 -2.60
C ALA A 20 45.55 -8.56 -2.85
N SER A 21 44.31 -8.91 -2.51
CA SER A 21 43.22 -7.94 -2.33
C SER A 21 42.54 -8.23 -0.99
N ASP A 22 43.19 -7.79 0.09
CA ASP A 22 42.50 -7.64 1.37
C ASP A 22 41.48 -6.50 1.29
N GLY A 23 40.33 -6.67 1.96
CA GLY A 23 39.55 -5.53 2.42
C GLY A 23 38.44 -5.01 1.51
N MET A 24 37.45 -5.85 1.17
CA MET A 24 36.06 -5.36 1.10
C MET A 24 35.19 -6.15 2.09
N SER A 25 35.07 -5.60 3.29
CA SER A 25 34.14 -6.06 4.30
C SER A 25 32.70 -5.89 3.81
N GLN A 26 32.04 -6.98 3.40
CA GLN A 26 30.60 -7.00 3.34
C GLN A 26 30.06 -6.98 4.77
N THR A 27 29.63 -5.81 5.25
CA THR A 27 28.82 -5.70 6.47
C THR A 27 27.48 -6.38 6.22
N THR A 28 27.38 -7.64 6.62
CA THR A 28 26.17 -8.45 6.49
C THR A 28 25.12 -8.00 7.49
N HIS A 29 23.99 -7.49 7.00
CA HIS A 29 22.79 -7.37 7.80
C HIS A 29 22.23 -8.78 8.06
N PRO A 30 21.96 -9.17 9.32
CA PRO A 30 21.47 -10.50 9.63
C PRO A 30 19.95 -10.59 9.41
N SER A 31 19.55 -10.97 8.20
CA SER A 31 18.15 -11.31 7.88
C SER A 31 18.06 -12.51 6.94
N GLY A 32 17.32 -13.53 7.36
CA GLY A 32 16.57 -14.44 6.47
C GLY A 32 17.36 -15.36 5.54
N SER A 33 17.27 -16.67 5.76
CA SER A 33 17.50 -17.65 4.70
C SER A 33 16.28 -17.74 3.77
N GLN A 34 16.54 -17.79 2.46
CA GLN A 34 15.59 -17.75 1.32
C GLN A 34 15.19 -16.34 0.83
N PRO A 35 15.06 -16.14 -0.49
CA PRO A 35 14.39 -14.97 -1.03
C PRO A 35 12.90 -15.09 -0.74
N GLU A 36 12.44 -14.41 0.31
CA GLU A 36 11.02 -14.28 0.62
C GLU A 36 10.31 -13.50 -0.51
N LEU A 37 9.79 -14.25 -1.48
CA LEU A 37 8.70 -13.82 -2.35
C LEU A 37 7.35 -13.84 -1.60
N ASN A 38 7.41 -13.65 -0.28
CA ASN A 38 6.25 -13.60 0.61
C ASN A 38 5.51 -12.28 0.33
N TYR A 39 4.21 -12.40 0.13
CA TYR A 39 3.36 -11.27 -0.24
C TYR A 39 3.15 -10.33 0.97
N GLU A 40 3.85 -9.20 0.99
CA GLU A 40 3.64 -8.13 1.98
C GLU A 40 2.54 -7.13 1.58
N GLY A 41 1.46 -7.59 0.94
CA GLY A 41 0.30 -6.73 0.73
C GLY A 41 -0.40 -6.46 2.06
N ALA A 42 -0.29 -5.24 2.59
CA ALA A 42 -0.98 -4.87 3.82
C ALA A 42 -2.50 -5.11 3.67
N PRO A 43 -3.18 -5.67 4.69
CA PRO A 43 -4.59 -6.05 4.59
C PRO A 43 -5.49 -4.87 4.25
N THR A 44 -6.73 -5.14 3.83
CA THR A 44 -7.74 -4.08 3.79
C THR A 44 -8.03 -3.58 5.21
N THR A 45 -8.45 -2.32 5.30
CA THR A 45 -8.77 -1.60 6.52
C THR A 45 -10.25 -1.67 6.87
N ILE A 46 -11.03 -2.40 6.07
CA ILE A 46 -12.44 -2.69 6.33
C ILE A 46 -12.55 -3.94 7.20
N ASP A 47 -13.25 -3.81 8.33
CA ASP A 47 -13.59 -4.93 9.20
C ASP A 47 -14.68 -5.80 8.53
N PRO A 48 -14.40 -7.10 8.26
CA PRO A 48 -15.38 -8.03 7.66
C PRO A 48 -16.70 -8.14 8.42
N SER A 49 -16.67 -8.00 9.75
CA SER A 49 -17.85 -8.12 10.62
C SER A 49 -18.83 -6.95 10.47
N THR A 50 -18.36 -5.80 9.96
CA THR A 50 -19.18 -4.62 9.69
C THR A 50 -19.89 -4.67 8.33
N THR A 51 -19.52 -5.62 7.47
CA THR A 51 -20.07 -5.75 6.12
C THR A 51 -21.43 -6.43 6.14
N LYS A 52 -22.32 -5.99 5.25
CA LYS A 52 -23.64 -6.59 5.03
C LYS A 52 -23.54 -7.69 3.98
N ASP A 53 -23.73 -8.93 4.42
CA ASP A 53 -23.73 -10.08 3.53
C ASP A 53 -24.90 -10.05 2.54
N LEU A 54 -24.59 -10.36 1.29
CA LEU A 54 -25.54 -10.53 0.20
C LEU A 54 -25.59 -12.00 -0.21
N VAL A 55 -25.98 -12.87 0.71
CA VAL A 55 -26.23 -14.31 0.41
C VAL A 55 -27.52 -14.45 -0.38
N THR A 56 -27.48 -14.03 -1.65
CA THR A 56 -28.48 -14.36 -2.66
C THR A 56 -28.34 -15.83 -3.04
N GLY A 57 -29.43 -16.53 -3.34
CA GLY A 57 -29.43 -17.95 -3.75
C GLY A 57 -28.80 -18.25 -5.12
N GLU A 58 -27.92 -17.36 -5.61
CA GLU A 58 -27.22 -17.47 -6.88
C GLU A 58 -25.71 -17.71 -6.63
N GLY A 59 -25.34 -18.97 -6.53
CA GLY A 59 -23.98 -19.43 -6.32
C GLY A 59 -23.98 -20.89 -5.87
N PRO A 60 -22.81 -21.56 -5.83
CA PRO A 60 -22.71 -22.88 -5.21
C PRO A 60 -23.11 -22.83 -3.73
N GLU A 61 -23.73 -23.89 -3.20
CA GLU A 61 -24.15 -23.91 -1.80
C GLU A 61 -22.98 -23.66 -0.84
N MET A 62 -23.24 -22.87 0.20
CA MET A 62 -22.31 -22.61 1.30
C MET A 62 -23.09 -22.56 2.62
N THR A 63 -22.51 -23.09 3.70
CA THR A 63 -23.01 -22.81 5.04
C THR A 63 -22.65 -21.38 5.45
N LYS A 64 -23.31 -20.86 6.51
CA LYS A 64 -22.98 -19.55 7.04
C LYS A 64 -21.52 -19.46 7.51
N ASP A 65 -21.02 -20.51 8.17
CA ASP A 65 -19.67 -20.53 8.74
C ASP A 65 -18.60 -20.60 7.64
N GLU A 66 -18.87 -21.32 6.54
CA GLU A 66 -18.02 -21.31 5.35
C GLU A 66 -17.99 -19.92 4.68
N PHE A 67 -19.13 -19.23 4.60
CA PHE A 67 -19.21 -17.88 4.04
C PHE A 67 -18.44 -16.87 4.91
N GLU A 68 -18.62 -16.89 6.23
CA GLU A 68 -17.91 -16.04 7.17
C GLU A 68 -16.39 -16.29 7.13
N ARG A 69 -15.95 -17.56 7.12
CA ARG A 69 -14.53 -17.90 7.00
C ARG A 69 -13.93 -17.43 5.67
N SER A 70 -14.66 -17.60 4.57
CA SER A 70 -14.21 -17.13 3.25
C SER A 70 -14.18 -15.61 3.15
N LYS A 71 -15.14 -14.93 3.78
CA LYS A 71 -15.19 -13.47 3.89
C LYS A 71 -13.96 -12.95 4.64
N GLN A 72 -13.61 -13.55 5.78
CA GLN A 72 -12.40 -13.23 6.51
C GLN A 72 -11.14 -13.40 5.64
N ILE A 73 -10.93 -14.60 5.05
CA ILE A 73 -9.78 -14.90 4.19
C ILE A 73 -9.68 -13.89 3.03
N PHE A 74 -10.82 -13.56 2.39
CA PHE A 74 -10.84 -12.63 1.28
C PHE A 74 -10.36 -11.23 1.69
N PHE A 75 -10.83 -10.70 2.81
CA PHE A 75 -10.45 -9.36 3.27
C PHE A 75 -8.99 -9.31 3.74
N GLU A 76 -8.53 -10.32 4.47
CA GLU A 76 -7.14 -10.43 4.94
C GLU A 76 -6.14 -10.58 3.78
N ARG A 77 -6.44 -11.43 2.78
CA ARG A 77 -5.45 -11.91 1.80
C ARG A 77 -5.69 -11.51 0.34
N CYS A 78 -6.94 -11.27 -0.06
CA CYS A 78 -7.31 -11.08 -1.47
C CYS A 78 -7.73 -9.64 -1.82
N ALA A 79 -8.42 -8.95 -0.91
CA ALA A 79 -9.02 -7.63 -1.14
C ALA A 79 -7.99 -6.55 -1.45
N GLY A 80 -6.75 -6.66 -0.93
CA GLY A 80 -5.66 -5.74 -1.25
C GLY A 80 -5.32 -5.66 -2.75
N CYS A 81 -5.49 -6.77 -3.49
CA CYS A 81 -5.25 -6.85 -4.93
C CYS A 81 -6.53 -6.80 -5.77
N HIS A 82 -7.63 -7.40 -5.29
CA HIS A 82 -8.88 -7.54 -6.04
C HIS A 82 -9.97 -6.53 -5.67
N GLY A 83 -9.74 -5.70 -4.64
CA GLY A 83 -10.71 -4.77 -4.06
C GLY A 83 -11.77 -5.46 -3.21
N VAL A 84 -12.30 -4.75 -2.21
CA VAL A 84 -13.34 -5.27 -1.29
C VAL A 84 -14.63 -5.65 -2.02
N LEU A 85 -15.02 -4.92 -3.06
CA LEU A 85 -16.13 -5.26 -3.97
C LEU A 85 -15.72 -6.15 -5.16
N ARG A 86 -14.52 -6.75 -5.13
CA ARG A 86 -14.00 -7.64 -6.18
C ARG A 86 -13.88 -7.01 -7.59
N LYS A 87 -13.96 -5.69 -7.72
CA LYS A 87 -13.88 -4.96 -9.01
C LYS A 87 -12.46 -4.85 -9.60
N GLY A 88 -11.44 -5.37 -8.90
CA GLY A 88 -10.03 -5.29 -9.28
C GLY A 88 -9.35 -4.04 -8.73
N ALA A 89 -8.03 -4.14 -8.55
CA ALA A 89 -7.15 -3.01 -8.25
C ALA A 89 -5.81 -3.21 -8.98
N THR A 90 -4.94 -4.06 -8.45
CA THR A 90 -3.78 -4.62 -9.18
C THR A 90 -4.12 -5.96 -9.83
N GLY A 91 -4.92 -6.77 -9.14
CA GLY A 91 -5.50 -8.01 -9.64
C GLY A 91 -6.75 -7.78 -10.48
N LYS A 92 -7.05 -8.74 -11.37
CA LYS A 92 -8.25 -8.75 -12.23
C LYS A 92 -9.53 -8.74 -11.39
N PRO A 93 -10.67 -8.23 -11.91
CA PRO A 93 -11.96 -8.38 -11.25
C PRO A 93 -12.34 -9.85 -11.04
N LEU A 94 -13.01 -10.11 -9.91
CA LEU A 94 -13.56 -11.39 -9.45
C LEU A 94 -15.06 -11.23 -9.11
N THR A 95 -15.77 -10.44 -9.90
CA THR A 95 -17.22 -10.22 -9.78
C THR A 95 -18.02 -11.45 -10.25
N PRO A 96 -19.24 -11.69 -9.72
CA PRO A 96 -20.01 -12.91 -9.98
C PRO A 96 -20.29 -13.21 -11.46
N ASP A 97 -20.48 -12.18 -12.28
CA ASP A 97 -20.65 -12.28 -13.74
C ASP A 97 -19.44 -12.93 -14.44
N LEU A 98 -18.23 -12.76 -13.89
CA LEU A 98 -17.00 -13.35 -14.41
C LEU A 98 -16.66 -14.69 -13.75
N THR A 99 -16.91 -14.83 -12.45
CA THR A 99 -16.52 -16.03 -11.68
C THR A 99 -17.49 -17.19 -11.90
N ARG A 100 -18.80 -16.94 -12.00
CA ARG A 100 -19.81 -17.97 -12.32
C ARG A 100 -19.57 -18.59 -13.70
N VAL A 101 -19.16 -17.80 -14.69
CA VAL A 101 -18.84 -18.26 -16.06
C VAL A 101 -17.59 -19.15 -16.09
N ARG A 102 -16.62 -18.91 -15.19
CA ARG A 102 -15.42 -19.76 -15.05
C ARG A 102 -15.71 -21.06 -14.31
N GLY A 103 -16.65 -21.04 -13.36
CA GLY A 103 -17.05 -22.18 -12.55
C GLY A 103 -16.05 -22.55 -11.45
N THR A 104 -16.54 -23.31 -10.47
CA THR A 104 -15.80 -23.65 -9.24
C THR A 104 -14.46 -24.35 -9.52
N ASP A 105 -14.41 -25.33 -10.41
CA ASP A 105 -13.18 -26.13 -10.64
C ASP A 105 -12.04 -25.30 -11.23
N TYR A 106 -12.34 -24.37 -12.15
CA TYR A 106 -11.34 -23.42 -12.65
C TYR A 106 -10.82 -22.53 -11.52
N LEU A 107 -11.73 -21.99 -10.69
CA LEU A 107 -11.36 -21.11 -9.58
C LEU A 107 -10.52 -21.85 -8.54
N LYS A 108 -10.87 -23.08 -8.18
CA LYS A 108 -10.07 -23.95 -7.28
C LYS A 108 -8.66 -24.16 -7.83
N ALA A 109 -8.54 -24.55 -9.10
CA ALA A 109 -7.23 -24.73 -9.73
C ALA A 109 -6.40 -23.42 -9.73
N PHE A 110 -7.03 -22.29 -10.05
CA PHE A 110 -6.34 -20.99 -10.12
C PHE A 110 -5.90 -20.48 -8.74
N ILE A 111 -6.71 -20.69 -7.69
CA ILE A 111 -6.35 -20.36 -6.30
C ILE A 111 -5.24 -21.30 -5.77
N ASN A 112 -5.31 -22.59 -6.12
CA ASN A 112 -4.34 -23.59 -5.66
C ASN A 112 -2.94 -23.39 -6.24
N TYR A 113 -2.84 -23.08 -7.54
CA TYR A 113 -1.57 -23.00 -8.28
C TYR A 113 -1.11 -21.56 -8.59
N GLY A 114 -1.96 -20.55 -8.40
CA GLY A 114 -1.63 -19.16 -8.71
C GLY A 114 -1.42 -18.90 -10.20
N SER A 115 -0.63 -17.88 -10.53
CA SER A 115 -0.19 -17.65 -11.91
C SER A 115 1.13 -16.89 -11.99
N THR A 116 1.88 -17.12 -13.08
CA THR A 116 3.14 -16.42 -13.40
C THR A 116 2.99 -14.91 -13.57
N ALA A 117 1.76 -14.41 -13.69
CA ALA A 117 1.42 -12.98 -13.73
C ALA A 117 1.28 -12.33 -12.33
N GLY A 118 1.71 -13.01 -11.27
CA GLY A 118 1.79 -12.44 -9.91
C GLY A 118 0.60 -12.77 -8.98
N MET A 119 -0.25 -13.74 -9.33
CA MET A 119 -1.20 -14.28 -8.34
C MET A 119 -0.53 -15.38 -7.51
N PRO A 120 -0.51 -15.30 -6.16
CA PRO A 120 0.08 -16.32 -5.30
C PRO A 120 -0.57 -17.69 -5.44
N ASN A 121 0.20 -18.73 -5.13
CA ASN A 121 -0.17 -20.14 -5.27
C ASN A 121 -0.67 -20.75 -3.94
N TRP A 122 -1.67 -20.10 -3.34
CA TRP A 122 -2.11 -20.28 -1.94
C TRP A 122 -2.27 -21.73 -1.44
N GLY A 123 -2.79 -22.63 -2.29
CA GLY A 123 -2.97 -24.04 -1.91
C GLY A 123 -1.67 -24.84 -1.97
N THR A 124 -0.85 -24.63 -2.99
CA THR A 124 0.44 -25.32 -3.13
C THR A 124 1.57 -24.70 -2.30
N SER A 125 1.44 -23.45 -1.82
CA SER A 125 2.31 -22.90 -0.77
C SER A 125 1.96 -23.45 0.62
N GLY A 126 0.78 -24.06 0.80
CA GLY A 126 0.28 -24.56 2.08
C GLY A 126 -0.35 -23.48 2.97
N GLU A 127 -0.53 -22.26 2.46
CA GLU A 127 -1.12 -21.15 3.21
C GLU A 127 -2.64 -21.22 3.35
N LEU A 128 -3.32 -21.91 2.42
CA LEU A 128 -4.73 -22.27 2.50
C LEU A 128 -4.88 -23.79 2.41
N THR A 129 -5.78 -24.36 3.21
CA THR A 129 -6.12 -25.79 3.10
C THR A 129 -6.90 -26.08 1.81
N ALA A 130 -6.99 -27.35 1.41
CA ALA A 130 -7.81 -27.76 0.26
C ALA A 130 -9.31 -27.39 0.45
N GLU A 131 -9.79 -27.39 1.69
CA GLU A 131 -11.14 -26.96 2.07
C GLU A 131 -11.29 -25.43 1.92
N GLU A 132 -10.30 -24.65 2.36
CA GLU A 132 -10.31 -23.20 2.19
C GLU A 132 -10.23 -22.77 0.72
N VAL A 133 -9.45 -23.49 -0.12
CA VAL A 133 -9.44 -23.29 -1.57
C VAL A 133 -10.81 -23.55 -2.20
N ASP A 134 -11.53 -24.58 -1.75
CA ASP A 134 -12.88 -24.90 -2.20
C ASP A 134 -13.91 -23.83 -1.75
N MET A 135 -13.92 -23.50 -0.46
CA MET A 135 -14.79 -22.48 0.11
C MET A 135 -14.58 -21.13 -0.59
N MET A 136 -13.33 -20.72 -0.82
CA MET A 136 -13.01 -19.47 -1.53
C MET A 136 -13.49 -19.50 -2.98
N ALA A 137 -13.33 -20.62 -3.71
CA ALA A 137 -13.83 -20.75 -5.06
C ALA A 137 -15.37 -20.65 -5.15
N ARG A 138 -16.10 -21.16 -4.15
CA ARG A 138 -17.56 -20.97 -4.02
C ARG A 138 -17.91 -19.53 -3.65
N TYR A 139 -17.27 -18.97 -2.62
CA TYR A 139 -17.50 -17.60 -2.12
C TYR A 139 -17.32 -16.53 -3.21
N LEU A 140 -16.35 -16.70 -4.10
CA LEU A 140 -16.11 -15.79 -5.23
C LEU A 140 -17.26 -15.72 -6.25
N GLN A 141 -18.21 -16.67 -6.22
CA GLN A 141 -19.38 -16.73 -7.12
C GLN A 141 -20.67 -16.17 -6.48
N HIS A 142 -20.66 -15.88 -5.18
CA HIS A 142 -21.71 -15.13 -4.48
C HIS A 142 -21.50 -13.62 -4.60
N GLU A 143 -22.55 -12.82 -4.46
CA GLU A 143 -22.43 -11.35 -4.42
C GLU A 143 -21.49 -10.91 -3.27
N PRO A 144 -20.59 -9.94 -3.50
CA PRO A 144 -19.67 -9.49 -2.47
C PRO A 144 -20.44 -8.77 -1.34
N PRO A 145 -20.08 -9.04 -0.07
CA PRO A 145 -20.68 -8.34 1.06
C PRO A 145 -20.35 -6.85 0.96
N GLN A 146 -21.34 -6.00 1.24
CA GLN A 146 -21.20 -4.55 1.11
C GLN A 146 -20.69 -3.96 2.43
N PRO A 147 -19.53 -3.30 2.47
CA PRO A 147 -19.11 -2.59 3.67
C PRO A 147 -20.03 -1.39 3.97
N PRO A 148 -19.98 -0.84 5.19
CA PRO A 148 -20.79 0.33 5.53
C PRO A 148 -20.33 1.55 4.73
N GLU A 149 -21.27 2.45 4.45
CA GLU A 149 -20.96 3.78 3.89
C GLU A 149 -20.19 4.63 4.90
N TYR A 150 -19.50 5.66 4.40
CA TYR A 150 -18.74 6.60 5.23
C TYR A 150 -19.01 8.03 4.76
N GLY A 151 -20.03 8.65 5.35
CA GLY A 151 -20.56 9.94 4.92
C GLY A 151 -20.03 11.11 5.77
N LEU A 152 -20.62 12.29 5.54
CA LEU A 152 -20.22 13.53 6.19
C LEU A 152 -20.36 13.49 7.73
N ALA A 153 -21.27 12.67 8.27
CA ALA A 153 -21.45 12.51 9.70
C ALA A 153 -20.24 11.79 10.33
N GLU A 154 -19.80 10.69 9.72
CA GLU A 154 -18.66 9.90 10.14
C GLU A 154 -17.36 10.69 9.98
N MET A 155 -17.21 11.40 8.84
CA MET A 155 -16.09 12.32 8.61
C MET A 155 -15.98 13.37 9.71
N LYS A 156 -17.08 14.07 10.03
CA LYS A 156 -17.10 15.09 11.09
C LYS A 156 -16.85 14.51 12.49
N ALA A 157 -17.31 13.29 12.77
CA ALA A 157 -17.03 12.61 14.02
C ALA A 157 -15.55 12.20 14.16
N SER A 158 -14.84 12.00 13.04
CA SER A 158 -13.41 11.70 13.02
C SER A 158 -12.50 12.95 13.01
N TRP A 159 -13.02 14.10 12.61
CA TRP A 159 -12.25 15.33 12.40
C TRP A 159 -11.78 15.93 13.72
N LYS A 160 -10.48 16.21 13.81
CA LYS A 160 -9.86 16.93 14.93
C LYS A 160 -8.95 18.01 14.39
N VAL A 161 -9.15 19.23 14.87
CA VAL A 161 -8.18 20.32 14.74
C VAL A 161 -7.34 20.29 16.02
N LEU A 162 -6.05 19.99 15.87
CA LEU A 162 -5.09 19.87 16.97
C LEU A 162 -4.46 21.22 17.29
N VAL A 163 -4.17 22.01 16.24
CA VAL A 163 -3.72 23.41 16.34
C VAL A 163 -4.57 24.26 15.39
N PRO A 164 -5.52 25.06 15.92
CA PRO A 164 -6.34 25.97 15.12
C PRO A 164 -5.48 26.96 14.30
N PRO A 165 -5.89 27.34 13.07
CA PRO A 165 -5.10 28.24 12.21
C PRO A 165 -4.63 29.52 12.90
N GLU A 166 -5.46 30.12 13.76
CA GLU A 166 -5.16 31.34 14.52
C GLU A 166 -4.12 31.16 15.64
N GLN A 167 -3.73 29.92 15.94
CA GLN A 167 -2.68 29.57 16.91
C GLN A 167 -1.41 29.06 16.24
N ARG A 168 -1.39 28.92 14.90
CA ARG A 168 -0.21 28.48 14.14
C ARG A 168 0.76 29.64 13.92
N PRO A 169 2.04 29.36 13.62
CA PRO A 169 3.02 30.41 13.32
C PRO A 169 2.61 31.31 12.14
N ASP A 170 2.93 32.60 12.23
CA ASP A 170 2.78 33.57 11.14
C ASP A 170 3.92 33.51 10.12
N LYS A 171 5.00 32.80 10.47
CA LYS A 171 6.22 32.55 9.69
C LYS A 171 6.87 31.23 10.13
N GLN A 172 7.81 30.73 9.34
CA GLN A 172 8.63 29.58 9.71
C GLN A 172 9.43 29.85 11.00
N MET A 173 9.31 28.98 12.01
CA MET A 173 10.00 29.07 13.30
C MET A 173 11.21 28.13 13.43
N ASN A 174 11.36 27.17 12.52
CA ASN A 174 12.51 26.27 12.43
C ASN A 174 13.50 26.71 11.33
N ASN A 175 14.67 26.07 11.27
CA ASN A 175 15.73 26.38 10.31
C ASN A 175 15.81 25.39 9.13
N ILE A 176 14.78 24.57 8.91
CA ILE A 176 14.78 23.49 7.90
C ILE A 176 14.71 24.08 6.49
N ASN A 177 15.48 23.54 5.55
CA ASN A 177 15.32 23.91 4.15
C ASN A 177 14.07 23.24 3.55
N LEU A 178 12.91 23.90 3.62
CA LEU A 178 11.63 23.36 3.13
C LEU A 178 11.62 23.10 1.61
N GLN A 179 12.54 23.67 0.84
CA GLN A 179 12.70 23.35 -0.60
C GLN A 179 13.50 22.06 -0.83
N ASN A 180 14.17 21.53 0.19
CA ASN A 180 14.95 20.29 0.16
C ASN A 180 14.54 19.32 1.30
N VAL A 181 13.30 19.41 1.80
CA VAL A 181 12.79 18.50 2.83
C VAL A 181 12.24 17.21 2.22
N PHE A 182 12.54 16.07 2.84
CA PHE A 182 12.03 14.77 2.45
C PHE A 182 10.99 14.28 3.46
N SER A 183 9.80 13.94 2.96
CA SER A 183 8.77 13.21 3.72
C SER A 183 8.85 11.72 3.35
N VAL A 184 9.35 10.89 4.27
CA VAL A 184 9.63 9.47 4.03
C VAL A 184 8.63 8.60 4.80
N THR A 185 7.85 7.80 4.07
CA THR A 185 6.91 6.83 4.62
C THR A 185 7.63 5.75 5.44
N LEU A 186 7.34 5.67 6.73
CA LEU A 186 7.66 4.52 7.59
C LEU A 186 6.42 3.63 7.65
N ARG A 187 6.28 2.79 6.62
CA ARG A 187 5.02 2.12 6.25
C ARG A 187 4.37 1.37 7.42
N ASP A 188 5.12 0.48 8.06
CA ASP A 188 4.52 -0.52 8.96
C ASP A 188 4.35 0.01 10.40
N SER A 189 5.07 1.07 10.78
CA SER A 189 4.82 1.81 12.03
C SER A 189 3.72 2.87 11.91
N GLY A 190 3.21 3.15 10.70
CA GLY A 190 2.17 4.15 10.47
C GLY A 190 2.66 5.59 10.68
N GLU A 191 3.91 5.85 10.32
CA GLU A 191 4.63 7.09 10.59
C GLU A 191 5.20 7.70 9.29
N VAL A 192 5.59 8.97 9.38
CA VAL A 192 6.40 9.67 8.37
C VAL A 192 7.62 10.28 9.06
N ALA A 193 8.81 10.03 8.53
CA ALA A 193 10.01 10.75 8.91
C ALA A 193 10.12 12.03 8.07
N ILE A 194 10.25 13.18 8.75
CA ILE A 194 10.62 14.46 8.14
C ILE A 194 12.13 14.56 8.22
N ILE A 195 12.80 14.61 7.07
CA ILE A 195 14.26 14.58 6.96
C ILE A 195 14.74 15.83 6.23
N ASP A 196 15.69 16.55 6.79
CA ASP A 196 16.34 17.68 6.11
C ASP A 196 17.31 17.14 5.05
N GLY A 197 17.11 17.50 3.78
CA GLY A 197 17.92 17.01 2.66
C GLY A 197 19.33 17.62 2.58
N ASP A 198 19.62 18.70 3.32
CA ASP A 198 20.95 19.31 3.40
C ASP A 198 21.78 18.64 4.51
N THR A 199 21.25 18.48 5.72
CA THR A 199 21.97 17.87 6.86
C THR A 199 21.84 16.35 6.94
N LYS A 200 20.78 15.77 6.36
CA LYS A 200 20.39 14.34 6.40
C LYS A 200 19.89 13.91 7.80
N GLU A 201 19.61 14.87 8.67
CA GLU A 201 19.07 14.63 10.00
C GLU A 201 17.55 14.40 9.94
N ILE A 202 17.06 13.49 10.77
CA ILE A 202 15.64 13.29 10.99
C ILE A 202 15.16 14.39 11.93
N VAL A 203 14.38 15.34 11.41
CA VAL A 203 13.81 16.46 12.16
C VAL A 203 12.75 15.95 13.14
N ASN A 204 11.83 15.11 12.66
CA ASN A 204 10.79 14.50 13.48
C ASN A 204 10.31 13.18 12.84
N ILE A 205 9.74 12.29 13.65
CA ILE A 205 8.99 11.12 13.20
C ILE A 205 7.54 11.33 13.62
N VAL A 206 6.70 11.71 12.65
CA VAL A 206 5.31 12.09 12.88
C VAL A 206 4.41 10.87 12.79
N LYS A 207 3.64 10.61 13.85
CA LYS A 207 2.65 9.54 13.89
C LYS A 207 1.41 9.94 13.10
N THR A 208 0.97 9.07 12.20
CA THR A 208 -0.28 9.23 11.43
C THR A 208 -1.33 8.21 11.87
N GLY A 209 -0.89 6.99 12.20
CA GLY A 209 -1.69 5.97 12.89
C GLY A 209 -1.99 4.70 12.09
N TYR A 210 -1.83 4.73 10.76
CA TYR A 210 -1.88 3.55 9.92
C TYR A 210 -0.95 3.70 8.71
N ALA A 211 -0.68 2.62 7.99
CA ALA A 211 0.27 2.57 6.88
C ALA A 211 0.04 3.67 5.84
N VAL A 212 0.96 4.64 5.83
CA VAL A 212 0.97 5.78 4.91
C VAL A 212 1.15 5.29 3.47
N HIS A 213 0.40 5.88 2.54
CA HIS A 213 0.54 5.59 1.13
C HIS A 213 1.34 6.66 0.39
N ILE A 214 0.98 7.94 0.56
CA ILE A 214 1.68 9.07 -0.09
C ILE A 214 1.70 10.32 0.79
N SER A 215 2.68 11.17 0.50
CA SER A 215 2.77 12.57 0.94
C SER A 215 2.51 13.53 -0.21
N ARG A 216 1.91 14.69 0.07
CA ARG A 216 1.77 15.83 -0.85
C ARG A 216 1.95 17.14 -0.11
N LEU A 217 2.59 18.11 -0.76
CA LEU A 217 2.67 19.48 -0.25
C LEU A 217 1.50 20.31 -0.77
N SER A 218 1.05 21.23 0.08
CA SER A 218 0.33 22.44 -0.30
C SER A 218 1.13 23.31 -1.29
N ALA A 219 0.47 24.23 -1.98
CA ALA A 219 1.11 25.00 -3.06
C ALA A 219 2.12 26.03 -2.53
N SER A 220 1.95 26.53 -1.29
CA SER A 220 2.97 27.36 -0.62
C SER A 220 4.19 26.57 -0.16
N GLY A 221 4.07 25.24 -0.04
CA GLY A 221 5.06 24.38 0.60
C GLY A 221 5.03 24.39 2.14
N ARG A 222 4.08 25.10 2.77
CA ARG A 222 3.94 25.15 4.24
C ARG A 222 3.36 23.86 4.83
N TYR A 223 2.21 23.44 4.31
CA TYR A 223 1.49 22.29 4.83
C TYR A 223 1.83 21.02 4.06
N LEU A 224 2.07 19.94 4.79
CA LEU A 224 2.29 18.59 4.31
C LEU A 224 1.05 17.74 4.62
N PHE A 225 0.42 17.20 3.57
CA PHE A 225 -0.71 16.28 3.66
C PHE A 225 -0.23 14.85 3.46
N VAL A 226 -0.58 13.98 4.40
CA VAL A 226 -0.25 12.56 4.39
C VAL A 226 -1.55 11.76 4.43
N ILE A 227 -1.67 10.74 3.57
CA ILE A 227 -2.84 9.84 3.58
C ILE A 227 -2.45 8.39 3.88
N GLY A 228 -3.09 7.83 4.91
CA GLY A 228 -3.06 6.41 5.25
C GLY A 228 -3.88 5.58 4.28
N ARG A 229 -3.50 4.32 4.09
CA ARG A 229 -4.29 3.34 3.31
C ARG A 229 -5.71 3.16 3.84
N ASP A 230 -5.95 3.47 5.12
CA ASP A 230 -7.25 3.45 5.79
C ASP A 230 -8.11 4.69 5.51
N ALA A 231 -7.68 5.60 4.65
CA ALA A 231 -8.33 6.89 4.41
C ALA A 231 -8.31 7.87 5.59
N LYS A 232 -7.42 7.69 6.56
CA LYS A 232 -7.06 8.78 7.49
C LYS A 232 -6.09 9.74 6.78
N ILE A 233 -6.31 11.04 7.00
CA ILE A 233 -5.51 12.14 6.50
C ILE A 233 -4.96 12.91 7.69
N ASN A 234 -3.68 13.23 7.59
CA ASN A 234 -2.92 13.99 8.55
C ASN A 234 -2.34 15.23 7.86
N MET A 235 -2.59 16.40 8.43
CA MET A 235 -2.07 17.68 7.96
C MET A 235 -1.01 18.16 8.95
N ILE A 236 0.21 18.37 8.45
CA ILE A 236 1.40 18.72 9.22
C ILE A 236 1.81 20.15 8.83
N ASP A 237 2.06 21.02 9.81
CA ASP A 237 2.55 22.38 9.57
C ASP A 237 4.08 22.42 9.66
N LEU A 238 4.75 22.59 8.51
CA LEU A 238 6.21 22.63 8.43
C LEU A 238 6.81 23.94 8.96
N TRP A 239 6.00 24.91 9.39
CA TRP A 239 6.48 26.16 9.99
C TRP A 239 6.62 26.11 11.52
N MET A 240 6.07 25.09 12.19
CA MET A 240 6.22 24.91 13.64
C MET A 240 7.70 24.68 14.02
N GLU A 241 8.10 25.07 15.24
CA GLU A 241 9.47 24.87 15.76
C GLU A 241 9.92 23.40 15.64
N VAL A 242 9.00 22.47 15.90
CA VAL A 242 9.09 21.08 15.47
C VAL A 242 7.84 20.77 14.63
N PRO A 243 7.96 20.41 13.35
CA PRO A 243 6.82 20.04 12.50
C PRO A 243 6.05 18.83 13.03
N ASP A 244 4.74 18.97 13.25
CA ASP A 244 3.83 17.91 13.67
C ASP A 244 2.40 18.18 13.13
N ASN A 245 1.48 17.27 13.41
CA ASN A 245 0.09 17.32 13.00
C ASN A 245 -0.64 18.53 13.60
N VAL A 246 -1.26 19.34 12.74
CA VAL A 246 -2.18 20.42 13.13
C VAL A 246 -3.64 20.05 12.94
N ALA A 247 -3.95 19.06 12.10
CA ALA A 247 -5.29 18.48 11.95
C ALA A 247 -5.26 17.01 11.48
N GLU A 248 -6.29 16.25 11.83
CA GLU A 248 -6.56 14.90 11.30
C GLU A 248 -8.04 14.70 10.96
N ILE A 249 -8.33 13.92 9.91
CA ILE A 249 -9.69 13.54 9.50
C ILE A 249 -9.65 12.18 8.80
N LYS A 250 -10.71 11.39 8.90
CA LYS A 250 -10.92 10.17 8.10
C LYS A 250 -12.01 10.43 7.06
N VAL A 251 -11.75 10.08 5.81
CA VAL A 251 -12.63 10.40 4.65
C VAL A 251 -13.30 9.18 4.01
N GLY A 252 -13.05 8.00 4.56
CA GLY A 252 -13.58 6.72 4.08
C GLY A 252 -13.07 5.56 4.94
N MET A 253 -13.18 4.35 4.42
CA MET A 253 -12.59 3.16 5.05
C MET A 253 -11.29 2.72 4.40
N GLU A 254 -11.12 2.97 3.09
CA GLU A 254 -9.90 2.61 2.34
C GLU A 254 -9.60 3.68 1.27
N ALA A 255 -8.36 4.17 1.18
CA ALA A 255 -7.93 5.18 0.21
C ALA A 255 -6.48 5.03 -0.25
N ARG A 256 -6.11 5.76 -1.30
CA ARG A 256 -4.74 5.81 -1.86
C ARG A 256 -4.32 7.19 -2.36
N SER A 257 -5.17 8.21 -2.30
CA SER A 257 -4.89 9.50 -2.94
C SER A 257 -5.31 10.69 -2.09
N VAL A 258 -4.40 11.66 -2.00
CA VAL A 258 -4.61 13.03 -1.52
C VAL A 258 -3.87 13.96 -2.48
N GLU A 259 -4.36 15.18 -2.69
CA GLU A 259 -3.69 16.25 -3.43
C GLU A 259 -4.19 17.62 -2.95
N THR A 260 -3.47 18.69 -3.28
CA THR A 260 -3.77 20.08 -2.86
C THR A 260 -4.13 20.99 -4.03
N SER A 261 -4.79 22.12 -3.76
CA SER A 261 -5.12 23.13 -4.76
C SER A 261 -3.85 23.87 -5.25
N LYS A 262 -3.52 23.71 -6.54
CA LYS A 262 -2.30 24.23 -7.19
C LYS A 262 -2.56 25.22 -8.33
N TYR A 263 -3.81 25.64 -8.53
CA TYR A 263 -4.11 26.71 -9.49
C TYR A 263 -3.76 28.07 -8.87
N LYS A 264 -3.21 28.98 -9.68
CA LYS A 264 -2.75 30.29 -9.21
C LYS A 264 -3.89 31.08 -8.55
N GLY A 265 -3.66 31.58 -7.34
CA GLY A 265 -4.66 32.28 -6.52
C GLY A 265 -5.55 31.37 -5.67
N TRP A 266 -5.28 30.05 -5.66
CA TRP A 266 -5.93 29.05 -4.81
C TRP A 266 -4.90 28.30 -3.96
N GLU A 267 -3.75 28.91 -3.72
CA GLU A 267 -2.72 28.36 -2.86
C GLU A 267 -3.31 28.08 -1.48
N ASP A 268 -3.10 26.85 -1.01
CA ASP A 268 -3.48 26.31 0.30
C ASP A 268 -4.98 26.27 0.60
N LYS A 269 -5.86 26.63 -0.34
CA LYS A 269 -7.32 26.71 -0.09
C LYS A 269 -8.02 25.37 0.10
N TYR A 270 -7.57 24.31 -0.56
CA TYR A 270 -8.22 23.00 -0.47
C TYR A 270 -7.22 21.84 -0.50
N ALA A 271 -7.60 20.77 0.19
CA ALA A 271 -7.12 19.42 -0.06
C ALA A 271 -8.26 18.57 -0.66
N ILE A 272 -7.92 17.60 -1.52
CA ILE A 272 -8.86 16.60 -2.04
C ILE A 272 -8.30 15.21 -1.79
N ALA A 273 -9.16 14.27 -1.40
CA ALA A 273 -8.79 12.87 -1.24
C ALA A 273 -9.77 11.93 -1.95
N GLY A 274 -9.23 10.85 -2.54
CA GLY A 274 -9.99 9.83 -3.26
C GLY A 274 -9.90 8.46 -2.57
N THR A 275 -11.05 7.88 -2.29
CA THR A 275 -11.21 6.60 -1.58
C THR A 275 -11.49 5.44 -2.56
N TYR A 276 -11.04 4.26 -2.18
CA TYR A 276 -11.48 2.99 -2.77
C TYR A 276 -12.83 2.57 -2.18
N TRP A 277 -13.02 2.80 -0.87
CA TRP A 277 -14.31 2.60 -0.22
C TRP A 277 -14.64 3.71 0.79
N PRO A 278 -15.84 4.33 0.71
CA PRO A 278 -16.79 4.23 -0.41
C PRO A 278 -16.18 4.71 -1.74
N PRO A 279 -16.80 4.44 -2.91
CA PRO A 279 -16.31 4.92 -4.21
C PRO A 279 -16.58 6.42 -4.38
N GLN A 280 -15.84 7.27 -3.67
CA GLN A 280 -16.09 8.71 -3.55
C GLN A 280 -14.78 9.53 -3.55
N TYR A 281 -14.93 10.84 -3.57
CA TYR A 281 -13.86 11.79 -3.25
C TYR A 281 -14.40 12.87 -2.31
N VAL A 282 -13.51 13.44 -1.51
CA VAL A 282 -13.85 14.47 -0.52
C VAL A 282 -12.93 15.65 -0.73
N ILE A 283 -13.51 16.84 -0.95
CA ILE A 283 -12.80 18.12 -0.89
C ILE A 283 -12.94 18.64 0.55
N MET A 284 -11.82 19.05 1.12
CA MET A 284 -11.68 19.58 2.48
C MET A 284 -11.07 20.98 2.40
N ASP A 285 -11.28 21.77 3.44
CA ASP A 285 -10.47 22.98 3.64
C ASP A 285 -8.98 22.62 3.71
N GLY A 286 -8.11 23.51 3.21
CA GLY A 286 -6.66 23.34 3.20
C GLY A 286 -5.94 24.02 4.36
N GLU A 287 -6.66 24.79 5.19
CA GLU A 287 -6.18 25.46 6.40
C GLU A 287 -6.79 24.88 7.69
#